data_AF-A0A8J8H5S5-F1
#
_entry.id   AF-A0A8J8H5S5-F1
#
_cell.length_a   1.000
_cell.length_b   1.000
_cell.length_c   1.000
_cell.angle_alpha   90.00
_cell.angle_beta   90.00
_cell.angle_gamma   90.00
#
_symmetry.space_group_name_H-M   'P 1'
#
loop_
_entity.id
_entity.type
_entity.pdbx_description
1 polymer ?
#
loop_
_entity_poly.entity_id
_entity_poly.type
_entity_poly.pdbx_seq_one_letter_code
_entity_poly.pdbx_strand_id
1 'polypeptide(L)'
;MNLLRFALRLDASASAGLGVVILVLSGKLDEWLGTPTAFTVGVGVFLLVWATGLTVLAAQRDISPAGGWTVIVLNVGWIAASLAVAFGGAFDLTGWGVALSALQALPVLLFIDLQYLGLRRVRAAVSSGAVGSGAA
;
A
#
# COMPACT_ATOMS: atom_id res chain seq x y z
N MET A 1 -11.37 6.95 -15.82
CA MET A 1 -10.83 6.56 -14.49
C MET A 1 -10.02 7.73 -13.96
N ASN A 2 -10.25 8.22 -12.73
CA ASN A 2 -9.39 9.27 -12.16
C ASN A 2 -8.08 8.66 -11.60
N LEU A 3 -7.03 9.47 -11.47
CA LEU A 3 -5.71 8.99 -11.04
C LEU A 3 -5.73 8.34 -9.65
N LEU A 4 -6.48 8.91 -8.71
CA LEU A 4 -6.58 8.37 -7.35
C LEU A 4 -7.17 6.96 -7.35
N ARG A 5 -8.26 6.72 -8.09
CA ARG A 5 -8.88 5.40 -8.21
C ARG A 5 -7.96 4.40 -8.91
N PHE A 6 -7.22 4.84 -9.92
CA PHE A 6 -6.21 4.01 -10.57
C PHE A 6 -5.11 3.59 -9.58
N ALA A 7 -4.56 4.54 -8.83
CA ALA A 7 -3.52 4.28 -7.85
C ALA A 7 -3.98 3.30 -6.75
N LEU A 8 -5.20 3.48 -6.22
CA LEU A 8 -5.78 2.57 -5.23
C LEU A 8 -5.97 1.15 -5.77
N ARG A 9 -6.41 1.00 -7.03
CA ARG A 9 -6.58 -0.31 -7.67
C ARG A 9 -5.26 -1.00 -7.95
N LEU A 10 -4.27 -0.24 -8.39
CA LEU A 10 -2.92 -0.74 -8.63
C LEU A 10 -2.31 -1.29 -7.33
N ASP A 11 -2.34 -0.47 -6.26
CA ASP A 11 -1.91 -0.86 -4.91
C ASP A 11 -2.67 -2.10 -4.42
N ALA A 12 -4.00 -2.12 -4.53
CA ALA A 12 -4.82 -3.27 -4.16
C ALA A 12 -4.42 -4.55 -4.91
N SER A 13 -4.21 -4.47 -6.23
CA SER A 13 -3.84 -5.63 -7.03
C SER A 13 -2.44 -6.17 -6.71
N ALA A 14 -1.48 -5.27 -6.50
CA ALA A 14 -0.12 -5.63 -6.13
C ALA A 14 -0.07 -6.25 -4.73
N SER A 15 -0.76 -5.62 -3.77
CA SER A 15 -0.87 -6.12 -2.39
C SER A 15 -1.58 -7.47 -2.33
N ALA A 16 -2.67 -7.66 -3.08
CA ALA A 16 -3.35 -8.95 -3.15
C ALA A 16 -2.45 -10.03 -3.74
N GLY A 17 -1.79 -9.76 -4.86
CA GLY A 17 -0.87 -10.69 -5.52
C GLY A 17 0.28 -11.09 -4.59
N LEU A 18 0.91 -10.12 -3.94
CA LEU A 18 1.99 -10.37 -2.99
C LEU A 18 1.50 -11.16 -1.77
N GLY A 19 0.34 -10.80 -1.21
CA GLY A 19 -0.26 -11.50 -0.08
C GLY A 19 -0.53 -12.99 -0.39
N VAL A 20 -1.09 -13.28 -1.56
CA VAL A 20 -1.30 -14.67 -2.02
C VAL A 20 0.03 -15.39 -2.16
N VAL A 21 1.03 -14.79 -2.81
CA VAL A 21 2.35 -15.40 -3.00
C VAL A 21 3.00 -15.72 -1.65
N ILE A 22 2.97 -14.78 -0.70
CA ILE A 22 3.52 -14.99 0.64
C ILE A 22 2.80 -16.12 1.37
N LEU A 23 1.46 -16.19 1.30
CA LEU A 23 0.71 -17.27 1.96
C LEU A 23 1.00 -18.64 1.36
N VAL A 24 0.99 -18.75 0.02
CA VAL A 24 1.25 -19.99 -0.70
C VAL A 24 2.67 -20.49 -0.44
N LEU A 25 3.65 -19.59 -0.33
CA LEU A 25 5.05 -19.93 -0.10
C LEU A 25 5.48 -19.90 1.36
N SER A 26 4.59 -19.56 2.30
CA SER A 26 4.92 -19.29 3.71
C SER A 26 5.77 -20.37 4.38
N GLY A 27 5.47 -21.65 4.14
CA GLY A 27 6.23 -22.78 4.67
C GLY A 27 7.64 -22.95 4.09
N LYS A 28 7.92 -22.39 2.90
CA LYS A 28 9.27 -22.37 2.27
C LYS A 28 10.03 -21.07 2.57
N LEU A 29 9.32 -20.00 2.90
CA LEU A 29 9.91 -18.68 3.11
C LEU A 29 10.70 -18.57 4.41
N ASP A 30 10.48 -19.45 5.39
CA ASP A 30 11.22 -19.42 6.66
C ASP A 30 12.73 -19.56 6.42
N GLU A 31 13.14 -20.61 5.70
CA GLU A 31 14.54 -20.85 5.33
C GLU A 31 15.12 -19.74 4.45
N TRP A 32 14.30 -19.14 3.60
CA TRP A 32 14.76 -18.16 2.62
C TRP A 32 14.88 -16.75 3.19
N LEU A 33 13.99 -16.37 4.11
CA LEU A 33 13.90 -15.02 4.66
C LEU A 33 14.51 -14.92 6.05
N GLY A 34 14.60 -16.02 6.80
CA GLY A 34 14.99 -16.01 8.21
C GLY A 34 13.88 -15.47 9.10
N THR A 35 12.62 -15.76 8.78
CA THR A 35 11.44 -15.26 9.51
C THR A 35 10.48 -16.39 9.83
N PRO A 36 9.93 -16.47 11.06
CA PRO A 36 8.98 -17.51 11.43
C PRO A 36 7.79 -17.60 10.47
N THR A 37 7.35 -18.80 10.11
CA THR A 37 6.19 -19.01 9.22
C THR A 37 4.92 -18.27 9.70
N ALA A 38 4.69 -18.21 11.02
CA ALA A 38 3.55 -17.48 11.57
C ALA A 38 3.59 -15.98 11.24
N PHE A 39 4.78 -15.37 11.20
CA PHE A 39 4.97 -13.98 10.83
C PHE A 39 4.67 -13.75 9.35
N THR A 40 5.19 -14.59 8.45
CA THR A 40 4.93 -14.48 7.01
C THR A 40 3.45 -14.72 6.67
N VAL A 41 2.80 -15.68 7.35
CA VAL A 41 1.35 -15.86 7.25
C VAL A 41 0.60 -14.61 7.70
N GLY A 42 0.98 -14.02 8.83
CA GLY A 42 0.39 -12.78 9.33
C GLY A 42 0.51 -11.63 8.33
N VAL A 43 1.69 -11.45 7.73
CA VAL A 43 1.94 -10.46 6.67
C VAL A 43 1.06 -10.72 5.45
N GLY A 44 0.98 -11.97 4.99
CA GLY A 44 0.16 -12.34 3.84
C GLY A 44 -1.33 -12.06 4.07
N VAL A 45 -1.87 -12.43 5.23
CA VAL A 45 -3.26 -12.11 5.62
C VAL A 45 -3.48 -10.60 5.68
N PHE A 46 -2.56 -9.86 6.31
CA PHE A 46 -2.63 -8.41 6.38
C PHE A 46 -2.73 -7.77 4.99
N LEU A 47 -1.90 -8.20 4.04
CA LEU A 47 -1.91 -7.68 2.67
C LEU A 47 -3.23 -7.95 1.95
N LEU A 48 -3.86 -9.10 2.18
CA LEU A 48 -5.18 -9.40 1.62
C LEU A 48 -6.29 -8.52 2.24
N VAL A 49 -6.24 -8.27 3.55
CA VAL A 49 -7.16 -7.34 4.22
C VAL A 49 -6.96 -5.93 3.70
N TRP A 50 -5.71 -5.49 3.56
CA TRP A 50 -5.35 -4.20 2.99
C TRP A 50 -5.88 -4.04 1.57
N ALA A 51 -5.61 -5.00 0.68
CA ALA A 51 -6.10 -4.99 -0.69
C ALA A 51 -7.63 -4.97 -0.78
N THR A 52 -8.32 -5.66 0.14
CA THR A 52 -9.78 -5.62 0.25
C THR A 52 -10.26 -4.21 0.62
N GLY A 53 -9.66 -3.59 1.63
CA GLY A 53 -9.98 -2.22 2.04
C GLY A 53 -9.79 -1.20 0.91
N LEU A 54 -8.67 -1.29 0.18
CA LEU A 54 -8.40 -0.45 -0.98
C LEU A 54 -9.40 -0.67 -2.11
N THR A 55 -9.79 -1.92 -2.37
CA THR A 55 -10.80 -2.25 -3.39
C THR A 55 -12.16 -1.66 -3.03
N VAL A 56 -12.57 -1.77 -1.76
CA VAL A 56 -13.82 -1.17 -1.24
C VAL A 56 -13.78 0.35 -1.36
N LEU A 57 -12.65 0.99 -1.02
CA LEU A 57 -12.49 2.44 -1.16
C LEU A 57 -12.54 2.87 -2.64
N ALA A 58 -11.88 2.14 -3.53
CA ALA A 58 -11.87 2.40 -4.97
C ALA A 58 -13.22 2.13 -5.67
N ALA A 59 -14.11 1.36 -5.02
CA ALA A 59 -15.46 1.08 -5.50
C ALA A 59 -16.44 2.23 -5.20
N GLN A 60 -16.13 3.12 -4.25
CA GLN A 60 -16.99 4.26 -3.90
C GLN A 60 -17.24 5.16 -5.12
N ARG A 61 -18.43 5.77 -5.20
CA ARG A 61 -18.74 6.75 -6.27
C ARG A 61 -17.79 7.94 -6.17
N ASP A 62 -17.69 8.52 -4.97
CA ASP A 62 -16.78 9.60 -4.65
C ASP A 62 -15.78 9.15 -3.60
N ILE A 63 -14.49 9.16 -3.96
CA ILE A 63 -13.41 8.81 -3.04
C ILE A 63 -13.11 10.05 -2.20
N SER A 64 -13.36 9.96 -0.89
CA SER A 64 -13.14 11.09 0.01
C SER A 64 -11.65 11.45 0.10
N PRO A 65 -11.30 12.75 0.20
CA PRO A 65 -9.91 13.15 0.41
C PRO A 65 -9.31 12.56 1.69
N ALA A 66 -10.12 12.43 2.74
CA ALA A 66 -9.71 11.81 4.00
C ALA A 66 -9.30 10.35 3.78
N GLY A 67 -10.11 9.57 3.04
CA GLY A 67 -9.78 8.17 2.72
C GLY A 67 -8.47 8.04 1.96
N GLY A 68 -8.22 8.89 0.96
CA GLY A 68 -6.93 8.88 0.25
C GLY A 68 -5.74 9.23 1.15
N TRP A 69 -5.87 10.20 2.05
CA TRP A 69 -4.81 10.53 3.02
C TRP A 69 -4.56 9.41 4.02
N THR A 70 -5.62 8.75 4.51
CA THR A 70 -5.49 7.57 5.37
C THR A 70 -4.65 6.49 4.70
N VAL A 71 -4.89 6.22 3.41
CA VAL A 71 -4.11 5.23 2.67
C VAL A 71 -2.63 5.60 2.59
N ILE A 72 -2.33 6.87 2.27
CA ILE A 72 -0.96 7.38 2.23
C ILE A 72 -0.25 7.19 3.58
N VAL A 73 -0.88 7.60 4.68
CA VAL A 73 -0.28 7.50 6.02
C VAL A 73 0.00 6.04 6.41
N LEU A 74 -0.94 5.14 6.10
CA LEU A 74 -0.76 3.71 6.37
C LEU A 74 0.36 3.10 5.52
N ASN A 75 0.48 3.50 4.24
CA ASN A 75 1.59 3.08 3.38
C ASN A 75 2.95 3.61 3.88
N VAL A 76 3.01 4.82 4.41
CA VAL A 76 4.22 5.35 5.06
C VAL A 76 4.56 4.52 6.30
N GLY A 77 3.56 4.20 7.13
CA GLY A 77 3.73 3.31 8.29
C GLY A 77 4.21 1.92 7.87
N TRP A 78 3.70 1.39 6.77
CA TRP A 78 4.14 0.11 6.20
C TRP A 78 5.62 0.13 5.78
N ILE A 79 6.07 1.19 5.10
CA ILE A 79 7.49 1.38 4.78
C ILE A 79 8.33 1.41 6.06
N ALA A 80 7.94 2.20 7.05
CA ALA A 80 8.68 2.29 8.31
C ALA A 80 8.77 0.93 9.02
N ALA A 81 7.66 0.19 9.10
CA ALA A 81 7.64 -1.16 9.67
C ALA A 81 8.53 -2.13 8.88
N SER A 82 8.55 -2.05 7.56
CA SER A 82 9.36 -2.92 6.70
C SER A 82 10.86 -2.65 6.85
N LEU A 83 11.24 -1.38 6.99
CA LEU A 83 12.63 -0.99 7.28
C LEU A 83 13.04 -1.40 8.70
N ALA A 84 12.13 -1.33 9.67
CA ALA A 84 12.36 -1.82 11.02
C ALA A 84 12.55 -3.35 11.05
N VAL A 85 11.80 -4.11 10.23
CA VAL A 85 12.04 -5.54 10.05
C VAL A 85 13.41 -5.77 9.41
N ALA A 86 13.74 -5.05 8.34
CA ALA A 86 14.99 -5.23 7.59
C ALA A 86 16.25 -4.91 8.40
N PHE A 87 16.22 -3.88 9.26
CA PHE A 87 17.40 -3.32 9.90
C PHE A 87 17.34 -3.24 11.42
N GLY A 88 16.19 -3.54 12.02
CA GLY A 88 15.96 -3.42 13.47
C GLY A 88 16.43 -4.62 14.29
N GLY A 89 16.87 -5.71 13.64
CA GLY A 89 17.40 -6.89 14.32
C GLY A 89 16.36 -7.72 15.08
N ALA A 90 15.07 -7.55 14.78
CA ALA A 90 14.00 -8.33 15.40
C ALA A 90 14.00 -9.81 14.96
N PHE A 91 14.62 -10.12 13.82
CA PHE A 91 14.74 -11.45 13.24
C PHE A 91 16.16 -11.67 12.71
N ASP A 92 16.59 -12.92 12.67
CA ASP A 92 17.84 -13.34 12.03
C ASP A 92 17.65 -13.45 10.50
N LEU A 93 17.35 -12.31 9.86
CA LEU A 93 17.06 -12.27 8.45
C LEU A 93 18.26 -12.73 7.61
N THR A 94 17.96 -13.50 6.56
CA THR A 94 18.95 -13.75 5.49
C THR A 94 19.17 -12.48 4.66
N GLY A 95 20.20 -12.47 3.81
CA GLY A 95 20.38 -11.40 2.83
C GLY A 95 19.14 -11.16 1.94
N TRP A 96 18.39 -12.23 1.61
CA TRP A 96 17.13 -12.12 0.87
C TRP A 96 16.00 -11.54 1.73
N GLY A 97 15.91 -11.92 3.00
CA GLY A 97 14.96 -11.35 3.96
C GLY A 97 15.12 -9.84 4.10
N VAL A 98 16.36 -9.38 4.28
CA VAL A 98 16.69 -7.94 4.33
C VAL A 98 16.35 -7.27 3.01
N ALA A 99 16.81 -7.82 1.89
CA ALA A 99 16.61 -7.22 0.57
C ALA A 99 15.12 -7.10 0.21
N LEU A 100 14.32 -8.14 0.40
CA LEU A 100 12.89 -8.12 0.07
C LEU A 100 12.10 -7.19 1.00
N SER A 101 12.43 -7.16 2.29
CA SER A 101 11.80 -6.25 3.26
C SER A 101 12.08 -4.79 2.94
N ALA A 102 13.30 -4.46 2.49
CA ALA A 102 13.67 -3.09 2.13
C ALA A 102 13.20 -2.69 0.71
N LEU A 103 13.44 -3.54 -0.30
CA LEU A 103 13.17 -3.21 -1.71
C LEU A 103 11.68 -3.03 -2.01
N GLN A 104 10.79 -3.72 -1.28
CA GLN A 104 9.34 -3.53 -1.46
C GLN A 104 8.88 -2.12 -1.07
N ALA A 105 9.68 -1.33 -0.35
CA ALA A 105 9.36 0.07 -0.09
C ALA A 105 9.27 0.91 -1.39
N LEU A 106 10.00 0.52 -2.45
CA LEU A 106 10.01 1.26 -3.72
C LEU A 106 8.64 1.27 -4.42
N PRO A 107 7.97 0.13 -4.67
CA PRO A 107 6.62 0.15 -5.23
C PRO A 107 5.61 0.84 -4.28
N VAL A 108 5.78 0.74 -2.96
CA VAL A 108 4.89 1.43 -2.00
C VAL A 108 5.06 2.96 -2.08
N LEU A 109 6.28 3.45 -2.22
CA LEU A 109 6.56 4.88 -2.48
C LEU A 109 5.90 5.34 -3.79
N LEU A 110 5.99 4.53 -4.86
CA LEU A 110 5.29 4.82 -6.11
C LEU A 110 3.77 4.92 -5.90
N PHE A 111 3.17 4.04 -5.09
CA PHE A 111 1.74 4.12 -4.78
C PHE A 111 1.39 5.40 -4.01
N ILE A 112 2.19 5.76 -3.01
CA ILE A 112 2.06 7.02 -2.25
C ILE A 112 2.07 8.23 -3.20
N ASP A 113 3.05 8.29 -4.12
CA ASP A 113 3.18 9.40 -5.06
C ASP A 113 1.95 9.51 -5.98
N LEU A 114 1.49 8.39 -6.53
CA LEU A 114 0.31 8.37 -7.40
C LEU A 114 -0.97 8.75 -6.65
N GLN A 115 -1.14 8.27 -5.41
CA GLN A 115 -2.27 8.62 -4.54
C GLN A 115 -2.27 10.11 -4.20
N TYR A 116 -1.10 10.66 -3.83
CA TYR A 116 -0.93 12.07 -3.50
C TYR A 116 -1.22 12.98 -4.71
N LEU A 117 -0.66 12.66 -5.88
CA LEU A 117 -0.96 13.38 -7.11
C LEU A 117 -2.45 13.28 -7.48
N GLY A 118 -3.07 12.11 -7.27
CA GLY A 118 -4.50 11.91 -7.46
C GLY A 118 -5.34 12.83 -6.58
N LEU A 119 -5.02 12.93 -5.29
CA LEU A 119 -5.70 13.81 -4.34
C LEU A 119 -5.57 15.29 -4.70
N ARG A 120 -4.37 15.72 -5.12
CA ARG A 120 -4.14 17.11 -5.55
C ARG A 120 -5.02 17.50 -6.74
N ARG A 121 -5.17 16.60 -7.72
CA ARG A 121 -6.01 16.82 -8.90
C ARG A 121 -7.50 16.90 -8.55
N VAL A 122 -7.98 16.05 -7.65
CA VAL A 122 -9.37 16.09 -7.17
C VAL A 122 -9.67 17.41 -6.47
N ARG A 123 -8.77 17.89 -5.60
CA ARG A 123 -8.94 19.17 -4.89
C ARG A 123 -8.95 20.37 -5.84
N ALA A 124 -8.02 20.42 -6.80
CA ALA A 124 -7.96 21.50 -7.78
C ALA A 124 -9.25 21.61 -8.61
N ALA A 125 -9.81 20.48 -9.05
CA ALA A 125 -11.07 20.45 -9.80
C ALA A 125 -12.26 21.00 -9.00
N VAL A 126 -12.34 20.68 -7.69
CA VAL A 126 -13.38 21.23 -6.80
C VAL A 126 -13.25 22.74 -6.64
N SER A 127 -12.03 23.26 -6.47
CA SER A 127 -11.76 24.70 -6.40
C SER A 127 -12.15 25.45 -7.67
N SER A 128 -11.86 24.90 -8.85
CA SER A 128 -12.23 25.51 -10.13
C SER A 128 -13.75 25.55 -10.36
N GLY A 129 -14.48 24.52 -9.90
CA GLY A 129 -15.94 24.50 -9.99
C GLY A 129 -16.62 25.56 -9.12
N ALA A 130 -16.12 25.79 -7.90
CA ALA A 130 -16.65 26.80 -6.99
C ALA A 130 -16.51 28.24 -7.54
N VAL A 131 -15.39 28.54 -8.20
CA VAL A 131 -15.15 29.87 -8.81
C VAL A 131 -16.09 30.11 -10.00
N GLY A 132 -16.33 29.10 -10.84
CA GLY A 132 -17.23 29.23 -11.99
C GLY A 132 -18.71 29.41 -11.61
N SER A 133 -19.16 28.81 -10.50
CA SER A 133 -20.55 28.93 -10.03
C SER A 133 -20.88 30.26 -9.32
N GLY A 134 -19.87 30.99 -8.82
CA GLY A 134 -20.07 32.28 -8.15
C GLY A 134 -20.05 33.49 -9.09
N ALA A 135 -19.77 33.27 -10.39
CA ALA A 135 -19.68 34.32 -11.41
C ALA A 135 -20.90 34.35 -12.36
N ALA A 136 -21.92 33.52 -12.10
CA ALA A 136 -23.18 33.45 -12.84
C ALA A 136 -24.34 33.93 -11.96
#